data_AF-A0A6H2EMD5-F1
#
_entry.id   AF-A0A6H2EMD5-F1
#
_cell.length_a   1.000
_cell.length_b   1.000
_cell.length_c   1.000
_cell.angle_alpha   90.00
_cell.angle_beta   90.00
_cell.angle_gamma   90.00
#
_symmetry.space_group_name_H-M   'P 1'
#
loop_
_entity.id
_entity.type
_entity.pdbx_description
1 polymer ?
#
loop_
_entity_poly.entity_id
_entity_poly.type
_entity_poly.pdbx_seq_one_letter_code
_entity_poly.pdbx_strand_id
1 'polypeptide(L)' 'MCNIIDQYTREHVAFAIDDRLDAASVIELLDLASLDHGGRPRVIRMDNGPEFISQALHEWAGEDETLQTFIPPGQP' A
#
# COMPACT_ATOMS: atom_id res chain seq x y z
N MET A 1 8.13 -6.04 8.19
CA MET A 1 8.62 -5.74 6.83
C MET A 1 7.40 -5.59 5.92
N CYS A 2 7.25 -4.44 5.28
CA CYS A 2 6.22 -4.14 4.27
C CYS A 2 6.93 -3.96 2.92
N ASN A 3 6.35 -4.48 1.85
CA ASN A 3 6.89 -4.37 0.52
C ASN A 3 5.81 -3.90 -0.46
N ILE A 4 6.17 -2.96 -1.33
CA ILE A 4 5.36 -2.46 -2.42
C ILE A 4 6.00 -2.91 -3.72
N ILE A 5 5.27 -3.74 -4.45
CA ILE A 5 5.68 -4.29 -5.74
C ILE A 5 4.67 -3.83 -6.78
N ASP A 6 5.16 -3.33 -7.91
CA ASP A 6 4.29 -3.04 -9.04
C ASP A 6 3.86 -4.36 -9.70
N GLN A 7 2.56 -4.59 -9.78
CA GLN A 7 2.00 -5.85 -10.28
C GLN A 7 2.19 -6.06 -11.80
N TYR A 8 2.40 -4.97 -12.56
CA TYR A 8 2.51 -5.04 -14.02
C TYR A 8 3.94 -5.35 -14.46
N THR A 9 4.91 -4.61 -13.93
CA THR A 9 6.35 -4.73 -14.23
C THR A 9 7.04 -5.78 -13.36
N ARG A 10 6.44 -6.16 -12.22
CA ARG A 10 7.08 -6.91 -11.12
C ARG A 10 8.29 -6.21 -10.52
N GLU A 11 8.38 -4.90 -10.69
CA GLU A 11 9.43 -4.10 -10.08
C GLU A 11 9.15 -3.88 -8.60
N HIS A 12 10.22 -3.89 -7.82
CA HIS A 12 10.17 -3.59 -6.40
C HIS A 12 10.21 -2.07 -6.21
N VAL A 13 9.08 -1.46 -5.87
CA VAL A 13 8.93 0.01 -5.81
C VAL A 13 9.48 0.56 -4.51
N ALA A 14 9.07 -0.01 -3.36
CA ALA A 14 9.49 0.47 -2.06
C ALA A 14 9.35 -0.60 -0.99
N PHE A 15 10.15 -0.51 0.08
CA PHE A 15 10.00 -1.38 1.24
C PHE A 15 10.25 -0.61 2.53
N ALA A 16 9.59 -1.06 3.60
CA ALA A 16 9.85 -0.60 4.95
C ALA A 16 10.18 -1.78 5.85
N ILE A 17 11.23 -1.63 6.66
CA ILE A 17 11.59 -2.60 7.71
C ILE A 17 11.43 -1.90 9.04
N ASP A 18 10.38 -2.26 9.75
CA ASP A 18 10.13 -1.84 11.12
C ASP A 18 9.68 -3.03 11.96
N ASP A 19 9.92 -2.95 13.28
CA ASP A 19 9.45 -3.92 14.29
C ASP A 19 7.91 -3.85 14.41
N ARG A 20 7.34 -2.64 14.23
CA ARG A 20 5.91 -2.41 14.19
C ARG A 20 5.55 -1.45 13.06
N LEU A 21 4.93 -1.99 12.02
CA LEU A 21 4.31 -1.16 10.98
C LEU A 21 2.94 -0.70 11.48
N ASP A 22 2.76 0.61 11.54
CA ASP A 22 1.47 1.25 11.72
C ASP A 22 0.98 1.86 10.40
N ALA A 23 -0.30 2.22 10.38
CA ALA A 23 -0.94 2.81 9.21
C ALA A 23 -0.26 4.09 8.71
N ALA A 24 0.27 4.91 9.61
CA ALA A 24 0.96 6.14 9.23
C ALA A 24 2.25 5.82 8.46
N SER A 25 3.03 4.87 8.97
CA SER A 25 4.23 4.37 8.30
C SER A 25 3.93 3.77 6.91
N VAL A 26 2.80 3.08 6.76
CA VAL A 26 2.35 2.54 5.46
C VAL A 26 1.96 3.67 4.50
N ILE A 27 1.26 4.70 4.98
CA ILE A 27 0.88 5.88 4.17
C ILE A 27 2.12 6.63 3.69
N GLU A 28 3.11 6.85 4.56
CA GLU A 28 4.37 7.50 4.16
C GLU A 28 5.13 6.69 3.10
N LEU A 29 5.16 5.36 3.26
CA LEU A 29 5.77 4.48 2.26
C LEU A 29 5.04 4.54 0.91
N LEU A 30 3.71 4.62 0.92
CA LEU A 30 2.89 4.77 -0.29
C LEU A 30 3.08 6.12 -0.96
N ASP A 31 3.22 7.20 -0.19
CA ASP A 31 3.49 8.54 -0.72
C ASP A 31 4.86 8.56 -1.42
N LEU A 32 5.88 7.99 -0.77
CA LEU A 32 7.21 7.85 -1.37
C LEU A 32 7.19 7.00 -2.65
N ALA A 33 6.49 5.86 -2.62
CA ALA A 33 6.33 5.00 -3.79
C ALA A 33 5.59 5.72 -4.93
N SER A 34 4.59 6.54 -4.60
CA SER A 34 3.84 7.33 -5.58
C SER A 34 4.71 8.42 -6.21
N LEU A 35 5.59 9.06 -5.43
CA LEU A 35 6.55 10.04 -5.95
C LEU A 35 7.57 9.40 -6.90
N ASP A 36 8.10 8.23 -6.54
CA ASP A 36 9.08 7.50 -7.35
C ASP A 36 8.49 7.01 -8.68
N HIS A 37 7.25 6.51 -8.64
CA HIS A 37 6.56 5.98 -9.83
C HIS A 37 5.81 7.05 -10.66
N GLY A 38 5.93 8.33 -10.30
CA GLY A 38 5.36 9.45 -11.05
C GLY A 38 3.86 9.67 -10.87
N GLY A 39 3.28 9.16 -9.79
CA GLY A 39 1.87 9.36 -9.42
C GLY A 39 1.33 8.27 -8.50
N ARG A 40 0.12 8.49 -7.97
CA ARG A 40 -0.57 7.51 -7.14
C ARG A 40 -1.08 6.34 -7.99
N PRO A 41 -1.04 5.10 -7.46
CA PRO A 41 -1.54 3.94 -8.17
C PRO A 41 -3.07 3.97 -8.28
N ARG A 42 -3.60 3.41 -9.38
CA ARG A 42 -5.06 3.29 -9.57
C ARG A 42 -5.69 2.22 -8.69
N VAL A 43 -4.92 1.18 -8.36
CA VAL A 43 -5.36 0.05 -7.54
C VAL A 43 -4.22 -0.32 -6.61
N ILE A 44 -4.53 -0.48 -5.32
CA ILE A 44 -3.59 -1.05 -4.35
C ILE A 44 -4.19 -2.34 -3.81
N ARG A 45 -3.40 -3.42 -3.90
CA ARG A 45 -3.73 -4.72 -3.33
C ARG A 45 -2.91 -4.94 -2.07
N MET A 46 -3.59 -5.20 -0.95
CA MET A 46 -2.97 -5.33 0.36
C MET A 46 -3.45 -6.60 1.07
N ASP A 47 -2.61 -7.14 1.95
CA ASP A 47 -3.01 -8.20 2.87
C ASP A 47 -4.06 -7.71 3.88
N ASN A 48 -4.76 -8.63 4.55
CA ASN A 48 -5.73 -8.29 5.60
C ASN A 48 -5.07 -7.93 6.94
N GLY A 49 -3.89 -7.35 6.89
CA GLY A 49 -3.18 -6.94 8.08
C GLY A 49 -3.84 -5.70 8.72
N PRO A 50 -3.79 -5.56 10.06
CA PRO A 50 -4.49 -4.49 10.76
C PRO A 50 -3.95 -3.09 10.43
N GLU A 51 -2.71 -3.00 9.94
CA GLU A 51 -2.12 -1.73 9.49
C GLU A 51 -2.69 -1.26 8.11
N PHE A 52 -3.21 -2.18 7.29
CA PHE A 52 -3.83 -1.92 5.99
C PHE A 52 -5.34 -1.64 6.06
N ILE A 53 -6.00 -1.91 7.19
CA ILE A 53 -7.45 -1.76 7.36
C ILE A 53 -7.80 -0.42 8.06
N SER A 54 -6.82 0.47 8.24
CA SER A 54 -7.04 1.73 8.94
C SER A 54 -7.90 2.73 8.14
N GLN A 55 -8.68 3.54 8.85
CA GLN A 55 -9.45 4.62 8.23
C GLN A 55 -8.55 5.64 7.53
N ALA A 56 -7.37 5.95 8.10
CA ALA A 56 -6.43 6.88 7.50
C ALA A 56 -5.97 6.44 6.10
N LEU A 57 -5.78 5.13 5.90
CA LEU A 57 -5.43 4.59 4.59
C LEU A 57 -6.60 4.66 3.62
N HIS A 58 -7.82 4.44 4.10
CA HIS A 58 -9.05 4.68 3.32
C HIS A 58 -9.15 6.12 2.83
N GLU A 59 -8.89 7.09 3.71
CA GLU A 59 -8.87 8.51 3.36
C GLU A 59 -7.79 8.81 2.31
N TRP A 60 -6.56 8.35 2.52
CA TRP A 60 -5.45 8.54 1.57
C TRP A 60 -5.79 8.01 0.16
N ALA A 61 -6.40 6.83 0.06
CA ALA A 61 -6.78 6.28 -1.25
C ALA A 61 -8.00 6.99 -1.86
N GLY A 62 -8.91 7.48 -1.02
CA GLY A 62 -10.08 8.23 -1.45
C GLY A 62 -9.75 9.58 -2.10
N GLU A 63 -8.62 10.21 -1.74
CA GLU A 63 -8.22 11.51 -2.30
C GLU A 63 -7.92 11.47 -3.80
N ASP A 64 -7.48 10.32 -4.33
CA ASP A 64 -7.02 10.18 -5.73
C ASP A 64 -7.77 9.07 -6.51
N GLU A 65 -8.94 8.67 -6.01
CA GLU A 65 -9.75 7.58 -6.57
C GLU A 65 -9.00 6.23 -6.66
N THR A 66 -8.00 6.02 -5.80
CA THR A 66 -7.25 4.77 -5.71
C THR A 66 -8.16 3.67 -5.15
N LEU A 67 -8.35 2.60 -5.92
CA LEU A 67 -9.14 1.46 -5.49
C LEU A 67 -8.34 0.57 -4.54
N GLN A 68 -8.85 0.35 -3.34
CA GLN A 68 -8.28 -0.62 -2.42
C GLN A 68 -8.89 -2.00 -2.65
N THR A 69 -8.05 -3.02 -2.75
CA THR A 69 -8.48 -4.42 -2.80
C THR A 69 -7.69 -5.23 -1.78
N PHE A 70 -8.39 -6.11 -1.07
CA PHE A 70 -7.79 -6.98 -0.07
C PHE A 70 -7.65 -8.39 -0.62
N ILE A 71 -6.57 -9.09 -0.23
CA ILE A 71 -6.40 -10.50 -0.60
C ILE A 71 -7.53 -11.33 0.03
N PRO A 72 -8.30 -12.11 -0.74
CA PRO A 72 -9.33 -12.96 -0.15
C PRO A 72 -8.72 -13.98 0.81
N PRO A 73 -9.32 -14.20 1.99
CA PRO A 73 -8.79 -15.14 2.98
C PRO A 73 -8.73 -16.56 2.40
N GLY A 74 -7.54 -17.16 2.40
CA GLY A 74 -7.31 -18.54 1.92
C GLY A 74 -6.68 -18.67 0.52
N GLN A 75 -6.32 -17.57 -0.14
CA GLN A 75 -5.56 -17.60 -1.40
C GLN A 75 -4.39 -16.61 -1.36
N PRO A 76 -3.20 -17.03 -0.85
CA PRO A 76 -1.97 -16.26 -0.95
C PRO A 76 -1.46 -16.18 -2.39
#